data_AF-A0A960V890-F1
#
_entry.id   AF-A0A960V890-F1
#
_cell.length_a   1.000
_cell.length_b   1.000
_cell.length_c   1.000
_cell.angle_alpha   90.00
_cell.angle_beta   90.00
_cell.angle_gamma   90.00
#
_symmetry.space_group_name_H-M   'P 1'
#
loop_
_entity.id
_entity.type
_entity.pdbx_description
1 polymer ?
#
loop_
_entity_poly.entity_id
_entity_poly.type
_entity_poly.pdbx_seq_one_letter_code
_entity_poly.pdbx_strand_id
1 'polypeptide(L)'
;MKKHIKNLCIFLLLLLCLDTSVYSQSECGTEDFSSGQAPYVNDFYGGYLKPQRTDYSNGSPSQSNATYNMLFVFIQFQDENENSDEWPKGDPPTFMDKFLVKDKNSTGDFWNRYRDSSLSDYYQELSRGAFHVTGESRHLITNYSWDYYINNGGYNALLTEIYNKLKTDTTINWVKFDQWSRNDATNNYVNYPDKYLDMMGLFFRDVIGSDFLIANGAAGYVPLFGPDNFVVYANASDTVKIGANRNKFGSGFVAKGNLGPLGFYRSLGIAIHEFGHYLFGNNHSTSGIMTSNGGLSINDMFMSGYEKYKLGLLDTTTVSFSVNSYSVRDISGRNGSGQSPDFPQILRIPITSTDFFIIENRRKISDWDIYMLGDTARLDPFRPTGDYGKGIYIYHNNNIGLNYTGNVDMECADGLWNWSNFGYENPDWTNSDTVLVKLRTTIPSTVNNDPGTVGFNNNTNADGISAGPWFSKGKKHTSVGLTGTDRIYTNSTEYWTSRERYGDRWDAWKRVKKTRTK
;
A
#
# COMPACT_ATOMS: atom_id res chain seq x y z
N MET A 1 29.73 1.23 57.97
CA MET A 1 28.61 0.39 57.48
C MET A 1 27.43 1.18 56.93
N LYS A 2 26.76 2.06 57.70
CA LYS A 2 25.56 2.81 57.24
C LYS A 2 25.75 3.63 55.95
N LYS A 3 26.93 4.20 55.72
CA LYS A 3 27.23 4.99 54.52
C LYS A 3 27.35 4.13 53.24
N HIS A 4 27.86 2.90 53.37
CA HIS A 4 27.98 1.98 52.23
C HIS A 4 26.63 1.36 51.85
N ILE A 5 25.77 1.07 52.83
CA ILE A 5 24.40 0.61 52.56
C ILE A 5 23.59 1.70 51.84
N LYS A 6 23.73 2.96 52.25
CA LYS A 6 23.02 4.08 51.61
C LYS A 6 23.46 4.29 50.16
N ASN A 7 24.76 4.18 49.87
CA ASN A 7 25.27 4.28 48.50
C ASN A 7 24.85 3.07 47.64
N LEU A 8 24.81 1.85 48.21
CA LEU A 8 24.35 0.65 47.51
C LEU A 8 22.86 0.74 47.15
N CYS A 9 22.02 1.26 48.06
CA CYS A 9 20.60 1.47 47.78
C CYS A 9 20.37 2.55 46.71
N ILE A 10 21.17 3.62 46.69
CA ILE A 10 21.10 4.65 45.64
C ILE A 10 21.54 4.07 44.29
N PHE A 11 22.58 3.23 44.28
CA PHE A 11 23.06 2.56 43.06
C PHE A 11 22.06 1.53 42.53
N LEU A 12 21.38 0.79 43.42
CA LEU A 12 20.29 -0.14 43.06
C LEU A 12 19.03 0.58 42.57
N LEU A 13 18.68 1.74 43.16
CA LEU A 13 17.57 2.57 42.64
C LEU A 13 17.91 3.16 41.27
N LEU A 14 19.16 3.57 41.03
CA LEU A 14 19.62 4.02 39.72
C LEU A 14 19.63 2.88 38.69
N LEU A 15 19.98 1.65 39.08
CA LEU A 15 19.88 0.47 38.20
C LEU A 15 18.42 0.12 37.86
N LEU A 16 17.48 0.28 38.80
CA LEU A 16 16.05 0.03 38.57
C LEU A 16 15.36 1.16 37.78
N CYS A 17 15.93 2.37 37.74
CA CYS A 17 15.43 3.49 36.93
C CYS A 17 16.12 3.64 35.56
N LEU A 18 17.12 2.81 35.26
CA LEU A 18 17.77 2.74 33.94
C LEU A 18 17.18 1.65 33.03
N ASP A 19 16.22 0.88 33.53
CA ASP A 19 15.41 0.00 32.69
C ASP A 19 14.25 0.81 32.08
N THR A 20 14.61 1.87 31.35
CA THR A 20 13.75 2.30 30.26
C THR A 20 13.99 1.29 29.16
N SER A 21 13.21 0.20 29.17
CA SER A 21 12.68 -0.33 27.91
C SER A 21 11.83 0.78 27.29
N VAL A 22 12.52 1.82 26.78
CA VAL A 22 12.14 2.38 25.51
C VAL A 22 12.11 1.15 24.63
N TYR A 23 10.92 0.62 24.37
CA TYR A 23 10.68 -0.05 23.12
C TYR A 23 11.11 0.98 22.08
N SER A 24 12.41 0.96 21.75
CA SER A 24 12.88 1.19 20.41
C SER A 24 11.94 0.32 19.62
N GLN A 25 10.90 0.92 19.05
CA GLN A 25 10.16 0.32 17.97
C GLN A 25 11.26 -0.21 17.06
N SER A 26 11.39 -1.52 17.01
CA SER A 26 12.15 -2.21 15.99
C SER A 26 11.37 -2.04 14.68
N GLU A 27 11.15 -0.79 14.29
CA GLU A 27 10.62 -0.32 13.02
C GLU A 27 11.80 0.33 12.29
N CYS A 28 12.86 -0.45 12.05
CA CYS A 28 14.00 -0.05 11.24
C CYS A 28 14.60 -1.32 10.63
N GLY A 29 14.09 -1.71 9.46
CA GLY A 29 14.68 -2.75 8.62
C GLY A 29 13.89 -4.05 8.60
N THR A 30 13.05 -4.22 7.57
CA THR A 30 13.01 -5.53 6.92
C THR A 30 14.30 -5.66 6.13
N GLU A 31 15.06 -6.73 6.36
CA GLU A 31 16.20 -7.06 5.52
C GLU A 31 15.76 -7.05 4.06
N ASP A 32 16.45 -6.24 3.23
CA ASP A 32 16.46 -6.47 1.80
C ASP A 32 16.87 -7.92 1.61
N PHE A 33 15.95 -8.73 1.08
CA PHE A 33 16.31 -10.07 0.63
C PHE A 33 17.47 -9.91 -0.33
N SER A 34 18.60 -10.57 -0.03
CA SER A 34 19.75 -10.61 -0.92
C SER A 34 19.29 -11.09 -2.29
N SER A 35 19.10 -10.15 -3.22
CA SER A 35 19.06 -10.29 -4.67
C SER A 35 18.76 -11.72 -5.14
N GLY A 36 17.57 -12.22 -4.84
CA GLY A 36 16.99 -13.31 -5.61
C GLY A 36 16.55 -12.69 -6.91
N GLN A 37 17.42 -12.68 -7.92
CA GLN A 37 17.06 -12.26 -9.26
C GLN A 37 15.73 -12.96 -9.58
N ALA A 38 14.66 -12.19 -9.79
CA ALA A 38 13.39 -12.72 -10.22
C ALA A 38 13.68 -13.72 -11.36
N PRO A 39 13.17 -14.97 -11.32
CA PRO A 39 13.55 -16.01 -12.28
C PRO A 39 13.16 -15.70 -13.75
N TYR A 40 12.58 -14.53 -14.00
CA TYR A 40 12.16 -14.04 -15.30
C TYR A 40 12.61 -12.58 -15.48
N VAL A 41 13.04 -12.22 -16.69
CA VAL A 41 13.36 -10.84 -17.07
C VAL A 41 12.16 -9.94 -16.74
N ASN A 42 12.36 -8.82 -16.06
CA ASN A 42 11.30 -7.93 -15.55
C ASN A 42 10.60 -7.09 -16.65
N ASP A 43 10.54 -7.63 -17.87
CA ASP A 43 9.97 -7.00 -19.07
C ASP A 43 8.53 -7.44 -19.33
N PHE A 44 7.83 -7.97 -18.32
CA PHE A 44 6.42 -8.30 -18.49
C PHE A 44 5.58 -7.01 -18.54
N TYR A 45 4.62 -7.01 -19.46
CA TYR A 45 3.52 -6.05 -19.49
C TYR A 45 2.28 -6.79 -19.03
N GLY A 46 1.71 -6.35 -17.92
CA GLY A 46 0.49 -6.94 -17.40
C GLY A 46 0.66 -8.14 -16.47
N GLY A 47 1.24 -7.91 -15.28
CA GLY A 47 1.25 -8.85 -14.15
C GLY A 47 2.44 -9.83 -14.12
N TYR A 48 3.18 -9.88 -13.02
CA TYR A 48 4.40 -10.68 -12.90
C TYR A 48 4.15 -12.19 -12.80
N LEU A 49 3.30 -12.61 -11.85
CA LEU A 49 2.98 -14.01 -11.55
C LEU A 49 1.48 -14.31 -11.67
N LYS A 50 0.63 -13.29 -11.58
CA LYS A 50 -0.83 -13.39 -11.71
C LYS A 50 -1.35 -12.31 -12.66
N PRO A 51 -2.51 -12.56 -13.30
CA PRO A 51 -3.13 -11.56 -14.15
C PRO A 51 -3.61 -10.36 -13.33
N GLN A 52 -3.57 -9.21 -13.98
CA GLN A 52 -4.08 -7.90 -13.57
C GLN A 52 -5.25 -7.46 -14.46
N ARG A 53 -5.74 -8.37 -15.33
CA ARG A 53 -6.88 -8.17 -16.22
C ARG A 53 -7.54 -9.51 -16.52
N THR A 54 -8.86 -9.48 -16.73
CA THR A 54 -9.71 -10.64 -17.00
C THR A 54 -10.41 -10.57 -18.35
N ASP A 55 -10.37 -9.41 -18.99
CA ASP A 55 -10.98 -9.13 -20.29
C ASP A 55 -10.19 -9.71 -21.48
N TYR A 56 -8.94 -10.17 -21.27
CA TYR A 56 -8.13 -10.85 -22.27
C TYR A 56 -7.60 -12.19 -21.76
N SER A 57 -7.48 -13.15 -22.69
CA SER A 57 -6.87 -14.47 -22.52
C SER A 57 -5.91 -14.70 -23.69
N ASN A 58 -4.61 -14.82 -23.39
CA ASN A 58 -3.53 -14.97 -24.37
C ASN A 58 -3.56 -13.92 -25.50
N GLY A 59 -3.78 -12.65 -25.16
CA GLY A 59 -3.82 -11.54 -26.14
C GLY A 59 -5.10 -11.46 -26.97
N SER A 60 -6.06 -12.36 -26.78
CA SER A 60 -7.40 -12.30 -27.38
C SER A 60 -8.45 -11.91 -26.33
N PRO A 61 -9.60 -11.31 -26.69
CA PRO A 61 -10.68 -11.10 -25.74
C PRO A 61 -11.07 -12.41 -25.02
N SER A 62 -11.21 -12.34 -23.70
CA SER A 62 -11.62 -13.47 -22.87
C SER A 62 -13.12 -13.73 -22.94
N GLN A 63 -13.58 -14.78 -22.26
CA GLN A 63 -15.00 -15.03 -22.07
C GLN A 63 -15.65 -13.87 -21.31
N SER A 64 -16.89 -13.52 -21.66
CA SER A 64 -17.58 -12.36 -21.07
C SER A 64 -17.82 -12.50 -19.56
N ASN A 65 -17.87 -13.73 -19.04
CA ASN A 65 -17.99 -14.05 -17.62
C ASN A 65 -16.65 -14.30 -16.91
N ALA A 66 -15.51 -14.13 -17.59
CA ALA A 66 -14.20 -14.31 -16.96
C ALA A 66 -14.03 -13.37 -15.75
N THR A 67 -13.52 -13.95 -14.66
CA THR A 67 -13.24 -13.31 -13.37
C THR A 67 -11.98 -13.91 -12.79
N TYR A 68 -11.34 -13.20 -11.87
CA TYR A 68 -10.26 -13.71 -11.06
C TYR A 68 -10.79 -13.98 -9.65
N ASN A 69 -10.96 -15.26 -9.31
CA ASN A 69 -11.66 -15.66 -8.09
C ASN A 69 -10.68 -15.83 -6.93
N MET A 70 -10.89 -15.10 -5.84
CA MET A 70 -10.08 -15.15 -4.63
C MET A 70 -10.84 -15.81 -3.48
N LEU A 71 -10.19 -16.68 -2.71
CA LEU A 71 -10.74 -17.23 -1.46
C LEU A 71 -10.10 -16.54 -0.26
N PHE A 72 -10.88 -15.81 0.53
CA PHE A 72 -10.38 -15.18 1.76
C PHE A 72 -10.81 -15.95 2.99
N VAL A 73 -9.87 -16.19 3.90
CA VAL A 73 -10.07 -17.01 5.08
C VAL A 73 -9.67 -16.20 6.30
N PHE A 74 -10.67 -15.84 7.10
CA PHE A 74 -10.54 -15.12 8.36
C PHE A 74 -10.36 -16.13 9.49
N ILE A 75 -9.21 -16.09 10.14
CA ILE A 75 -8.73 -17.12 11.05
C ILE A 75 -8.56 -16.51 12.43
N GLN A 76 -9.05 -17.21 13.45
CA GLN A 76 -8.79 -16.92 14.85
C GLN A 76 -8.11 -18.12 15.48
N PHE A 77 -7.16 -17.89 16.38
CA PHE A 77 -6.74 -18.96 17.27
C PHE A 77 -7.75 -19.19 18.39
N GLN A 78 -7.80 -20.43 18.89
CA GLN A 78 -8.74 -20.85 19.93
C GLN A 78 -8.60 -20.03 21.23
N ASP A 79 -7.38 -19.58 21.56
CA ASP A 79 -7.01 -18.94 22.81
C ASP A 79 -6.93 -17.40 22.73
N GLU A 80 -7.29 -16.79 21.60
CA GLU A 80 -7.36 -15.33 21.47
C GLU A 80 -8.29 -14.72 22.53
N ASN A 81 -7.90 -13.57 23.09
CA ASN A 81 -8.65 -12.90 24.15
C ASN A 81 -8.89 -11.41 23.90
N GLU A 82 -8.23 -10.81 22.92
CA GLU A 82 -8.44 -9.41 22.55
C GLU A 82 -9.89 -9.14 22.14
N ASN A 83 -10.40 -7.95 22.46
CA ASN A 83 -11.75 -7.53 22.09
C ASN A 83 -11.70 -6.57 20.89
N SER A 84 -12.65 -6.69 19.97
CA SER A 84 -12.83 -5.78 18.84
C SER A 84 -14.28 -5.80 18.38
N ASP A 85 -14.82 -4.62 18.09
CA ASP A 85 -16.17 -4.47 17.54
C ASP A 85 -16.23 -4.90 16.07
N GLU A 86 -15.15 -4.68 15.31
CA GLU A 86 -15.07 -5.06 13.90
C GLU A 86 -14.83 -6.56 13.72
N TRP A 87 -14.07 -7.18 14.63
CA TRP A 87 -13.82 -8.61 14.63
C TRP A 87 -13.96 -9.19 16.05
N PRO A 88 -15.21 -9.50 16.47
CA PRO A 88 -15.47 -10.06 17.79
C PRO A 88 -14.84 -11.45 17.95
N LYS A 89 -14.44 -11.76 19.18
CA LYS A 89 -13.86 -13.06 19.52
C LYS A 89 -14.89 -14.17 19.30
N GLY A 90 -14.49 -15.22 18.57
CA GLY A 90 -15.32 -16.39 18.30
C GLY A 90 -16.29 -16.22 17.12
N ASP A 91 -16.43 -15.01 16.59
CA ASP A 91 -17.34 -14.70 15.48
C ASP A 91 -16.56 -14.25 14.23
N PRO A 92 -17.12 -14.42 13.02
CA PRO A 92 -16.52 -13.82 11.83
C PRO A 92 -16.40 -12.29 11.96
N PRO A 93 -15.43 -11.65 11.30
CA PRO A 93 -15.40 -10.20 11.24
C PRO A 93 -16.70 -9.66 10.64
N THR A 94 -17.22 -8.57 11.19
CA THR A 94 -18.49 -7.95 10.75
C THR A 94 -18.42 -7.45 9.31
N PHE A 95 -17.21 -7.28 8.77
CA PHE A 95 -16.93 -6.88 7.40
C PHE A 95 -16.57 -8.04 6.45
N MET A 96 -16.60 -9.30 6.91
CA MET A 96 -16.17 -10.47 6.13
C MET A 96 -16.83 -10.57 4.75
N ASP A 97 -18.14 -10.35 4.70
CA ASP A 97 -18.94 -10.47 3.47
C ASP A 97 -18.83 -9.21 2.58
N LYS A 98 -18.31 -8.11 3.11
CA LYS A 98 -18.06 -6.87 2.35
C LYS A 98 -16.76 -6.94 1.54
N PHE A 99 -15.88 -7.89 1.85
CA PHE A 99 -14.51 -7.88 1.33
C PHE A 99 -14.40 -8.18 -0.17
N LEU A 100 -15.29 -9.05 -0.68
CA LEU A 100 -15.34 -9.49 -2.07
C LEU A 100 -16.79 -9.61 -2.52
N VAL A 101 -17.08 -9.20 -3.74
CA VAL A 101 -18.35 -9.53 -4.38
C VAL A 101 -18.34 -10.97 -4.86
N LYS A 102 -19.42 -11.70 -4.59
CA LYS A 102 -19.50 -13.13 -4.90
C LYS A 102 -19.47 -13.42 -6.40
N ASP A 103 -20.18 -12.59 -7.16
CA ASP A 103 -20.45 -12.81 -8.57
C ASP A 103 -20.15 -11.56 -9.40
N LYS A 104 -19.80 -11.77 -10.66
CA LYS A 104 -19.53 -10.69 -11.61
C LYS A 104 -20.79 -9.88 -11.87
N ASN A 105 -20.74 -8.57 -11.64
CA ASN A 105 -21.73 -7.66 -12.20
C ASN A 105 -21.25 -7.21 -13.59
N SER A 106 -22.02 -7.49 -14.63
CA SER A 106 -21.68 -7.08 -16.00
C SER A 106 -22.37 -5.79 -16.44
N THR A 107 -23.19 -5.20 -15.57
CA THR A 107 -23.99 -4.01 -15.88
C THR A 107 -23.38 -2.75 -15.28
N GLY A 108 -23.80 -1.60 -15.79
CA GLY A 108 -23.33 -0.30 -15.33
C GLY A 108 -21.93 0.07 -15.82
N ASP A 109 -21.57 1.33 -15.55
CA ASP A 109 -20.23 1.81 -15.78
C ASP A 109 -19.23 1.13 -14.83
N PHE A 110 -17.98 0.99 -15.27
CA PHE A 110 -16.96 0.29 -14.51
C PHE A 110 -16.57 1.00 -13.21
N TRP A 111 -16.86 2.31 -13.10
CA TRP A 111 -16.62 3.09 -11.89
C TRP A 111 -17.60 2.73 -10.78
N ASN A 112 -18.81 2.35 -11.15
CA ASN A 112 -19.94 2.30 -10.23
C ASN A 112 -20.55 0.91 -10.08
N ARG A 113 -19.84 -0.09 -10.60
CA ARG A 113 -20.33 -1.46 -10.78
C ARG A 113 -20.48 -2.24 -9.48
N TYR A 114 -19.57 -2.03 -8.51
CA TYR A 114 -19.60 -2.73 -7.22
C TYR A 114 -19.95 -1.76 -6.08
N ARG A 115 -19.36 -0.55 -6.01
CA ARG A 115 -19.78 0.57 -5.12
C ARG A 115 -20.00 0.20 -3.65
N ASP A 116 -19.26 -0.79 -3.17
CA ASP A 116 -19.36 -1.32 -1.82
C ASP A 116 -18.08 -1.10 -1.01
N SER A 117 -17.09 -0.41 -1.60
CA SER A 117 -15.74 -0.26 -1.04
C SER A 117 -15.06 -1.61 -0.76
N SER A 118 -15.38 -2.65 -1.53
CA SER A 118 -14.73 -3.97 -1.46
C SER A 118 -13.41 -3.99 -2.23
N LEU A 119 -12.64 -5.08 -2.08
CA LEU A 119 -11.48 -5.33 -2.94
C LEU A 119 -11.88 -5.51 -4.41
N SER A 120 -13.08 -6.05 -4.65
CA SER A 120 -13.66 -6.17 -5.99
C SER A 120 -13.88 -4.80 -6.61
N ASP A 121 -14.44 -3.85 -5.87
CA ASP A 121 -14.63 -2.47 -6.30
C ASP A 121 -13.29 -1.77 -6.56
N TYR A 122 -12.30 -1.96 -5.67
CA TYR A 122 -10.94 -1.44 -5.86
C TYR A 122 -10.32 -1.84 -7.19
N TYR A 123 -10.21 -3.14 -7.48
CA TYR A 123 -9.58 -3.61 -8.72
C TYR A 123 -10.41 -3.31 -9.96
N GLN A 124 -11.73 -3.35 -9.85
CA GLN A 124 -12.65 -2.98 -10.91
C GLN A 124 -12.47 -1.51 -11.32
N GLU A 125 -12.31 -0.64 -10.33
CA GLU A 125 -12.08 0.78 -10.53
C GLU A 125 -10.70 1.08 -11.13
N LEU A 126 -9.64 0.59 -10.47
CA LEU A 126 -8.25 0.90 -10.83
C LEU A 126 -7.88 0.38 -12.23
N SER A 127 -8.45 -0.76 -12.62
CA SER A 127 -8.27 -1.39 -13.94
C SER A 127 -9.21 -0.85 -15.02
N ARG A 128 -10.09 0.11 -14.69
CA ARG A 128 -11.12 0.65 -15.59
C ARG A 128 -12.03 -0.44 -16.17
N GLY A 129 -12.30 -1.46 -15.38
CA GLY A 129 -13.11 -2.62 -15.75
C GLY A 129 -12.42 -3.69 -16.59
N ALA A 130 -11.10 -3.60 -16.79
CA ALA A 130 -10.35 -4.69 -17.37
C ALA A 130 -10.23 -5.89 -16.41
N PHE A 131 -10.22 -5.66 -15.10
CA PHE A 131 -10.01 -6.67 -14.07
C PHE A 131 -11.20 -6.83 -13.14
N HIS A 132 -11.85 -7.99 -13.21
CA HIS A 132 -12.93 -8.39 -12.33
C HIS A 132 -12.43 -9.36 -11.27
N VAL A 133 -12.25 -8.87 -10.05
CA VAL A 133 -11.97 -9.71 -8.88
C VAL A 133 -13.29 -10.06 -8.20
N THR A 134 -13.57 -11.34 -8.04
CA THR A 134 -14.73 -11.86 -7.32
C THR A 134 -14.26 -12.93 -6.34
N GLY A 135 -15.13 -13.45 -5.49
CA GLY A 135 -14.72 -14.57 -4.65
C GLY A 135 -15.63 -14.86 -3.50
N GLU A 136 -15.09 -15.54 -2.50
CA GLU A 136 -15.83 -15.90 -1.31
C GLU A 136 -14.95 -15.75 -0.08
N SER A 137 -15.60 -15.50 1.06
CA SER A 137 -14.95 -15.45 2.36
C SER A 137 -15.33 -16.68 3.19
N ARG A 138 -14.45 -17.11 4.09
CA ARG A 138 -14.69 -18.14 5.11
C ARG A 138 -14.14 -17.66 6.45
N HIS A 139 -14.75 -18.11 7.53
CA HIS A 139 -14.25 -17.91 8.88
C HIS A 139 -13.95 -19.25 9.52
N LEU A 140 -12.79 -19.34 10.18
CA LEU A 140 -12.34 -20.52 10.89
C LEU A 140 -11.77 -20.14 12.25
N ILE A 141 -11.96 -21.01 13.22
CA ILE A 141 -11.24 -21.00 14.50
C ILE A 141 -10.34 -22.23 14.51
N THR A 142 -9.06 -22.09 14.85
CA THR A 142 -8.14 -23.23 14.96
C THR A 142 -8.55 -24.16 16.10
N ASN A 143 -8.10 -25.42 16.04
CA ASN A 143 -8.35 -26.41 17.09
C ASN A 143 -7.47 -26.22 18.32
N TYR A 144 -6.35 -25.51 18.16
CA TYR A 144 -5.34 -25.33 19.20
C TYR A 144 -4.80 -23.90 19.23
N SER A 145 -4.11 -23.55 20.31
CA SER A 145 -3.37 -22.30 20.45
C SER A 145 -2.14 -22.22 19.53
N TRP A 146 -1.60 -21.02 19.35
CA TRP A 146 -0.31 -20.87 18.67
C TRP A 146 0.82 -21.66 19.35
N ASP A 147 0.86 -21.68 20.69
CA ASP A 147 1.85 -22.44 21.47
C ASP A 147 1.84 -23.94 21.15
N TYR A 148 0.66 -24.51 20.86
CA TYR A 148 0.57 -25.89 20.41
C TYR A 148 1.29 -26.07 19.08
N TYR A 149 1.02 -25.21 18.09
CA TYR A 149 1.63 -25.34 16.77
C TYR A 149 3.14 -25.17 16.81
N ILE A 150 3.68 -24.23 17.60
CA ILE A 150 5.14 -24.09 17.81
C ILE A 150 5.77 -25.45 18.15
N ASN A 151 5.13 -26.22 19.02
CA ASN A 151 5.64 -27.51 19.50
C ASN A 151 5.26 -28.70 18.60
N ASN A 152 4.39 -28.52 17.60
CA ASN A 152 3.79 -29.60 16.80
C ASN A 152 3.87 -29.34 15.29
N GLY A 153 5.04 -28.89 14.80
CA GLY A 153 5.29 -28.71 13.35
C GLY A 153 5.13 -27.27 12.84
N GLY A 154 4.95 -26.33 13.76
CA GLY A 154 4.94 -24.89 13.52
C GLY A 154 3.86 -24.44 12.54
N TYR A 155 4.22 -23.43 11.76
CA TYR A 155 3.34 -22.82 10.76
C TYR A 155 2.83 -23.82 9.69
N ASN A 156 3.64 -24.82 9.34
CA ASN A 156 3.22 -25.86 8.39
C ASN A 156 2.07 -26.73 8.94
N ALA A 157 2.08 -27.05 10.24
CA ALA A 157 1.01 -27.78 10.88
C ALA A 157 -0.28 -26.95 10.99
N LEU A 158 -0.15 -25.66 11.32
CA LEU A 158 -1.26 -24.70 11.32
C LEU A 158 -1.94 -24.63 9.95
N LEU A 159 -1.17 -24.44 8.87
CA LEU A 159 -1.72 -24.37 7.51
C LEU A 159 -2.32 -25.71 7.06
N THR A 160 -1.70 -26.82 7.44
CA THR A 160 -2.28 -28.16 7.20
C THR A 160 -3.66 -28.31 7.83
N GLU A 161 -3.85 -27.81 9.06
CA GLU A 161 -5.17 -27.82 9.69
C GLU A 161 -6.17 -26.94 8.92
N ILE A 162 -5.80 -25.68 8.64
CA ILE A 162 -6.66 -24.73 7.92
C ILE A 162 -7.11 -25.33 6.59
N TYR A 163 -6.19 -25.89 5.80
CA TYR A 163 -6.50 -26.47 4.50
C TYR A 163 -7.38 -27.73 4.62
N ASN A 164 -7.18 -28.55 5.64
CA ASN A 164 -8.07 -29.68 5.90
C ASN A 164 -9.49 -29.23 6.26
N LYS A 165 -9.64 -28.19 7.10
CA LYS A 165 -10.96 -27.62 7.43
C LYS A 165 -11.67 -27.08 6.19
N LEU A 166 -10.97 -26.32 5.36
CA LEU A 166 -11.52 -25.83 4.09
C LEU A 166 -11.89 -26.98 3.15
N LYS A 167 -11.03 -27.99 3.02
CA LYS A 167 -11.29 -29.18 2.19
C LYS A 167 -12.56 -29.93 2.60
N THR A 168 -12.87 -29.95 3.90
CA THR A 168 -14.11 -30.58 4.40
C THR A 168 -15.37 -29.74 4.20
N ASP A 169 -15.23 -28.45 3.89
CA ASP A 169 -16.36 -27.58 3.55
C ASP A 169 -16.85 -27.88 2.13
N THR A 170 -17.91 -28.67 2.03
CA THR A 170 -18.52 -29.07 0.75
C THR A 170 -19.26 -27.94 0.04
N THR A 171 -19.37 -26.75 0.64
CA THR A 171 -19.98 -25.58 0.00
C THR A 171 -19.01 -24.84 -0.92
N ILE A 172 -17.70 -25.08 -0.80
CA ILE A 172 -16.68 -24.45 -1.64
C ILE A 172 -16.66 -25.13 -3.01
N ASN A 173 -16.98 -24.38 -4.06
CA ASN A 173 -16.75 -24.82 -5.44
C ASN A 173 -15.29 -24.55 -5.83
N TRP A 174 -14.39 -25.47 -5.48
CA TRP A 174 -12.95 -25.31 -5.70
C TRP A 174 -12.55 -25.02 -7.16
N VAL A 175 -13.25 -25.61 -8.13
CA VAL A 175 -12.98 -25.40 -9.56
C VAL A 175 -13.23 -23.94 -10.00
N LYS A 176 -14.05 -23.18 -9.26
CA LYS A 176 -14.24 -21.74 -9.51
C LYS A 176 -12.96 -20.92 -9.24
N PHE A 177 -12.06 -21.42 -8.40
CA PHE A 177 -10.85 -20.71 -7.95
C PHE A 177 -9.58 -21.15 -8.67
N ASP A 178 -9.67 -21.98 -9.71
CA ASP A 178 -8.58 -22.35 -10.62
C ASP A 178 -9.06 -22.05 -12.04
N GLN A 179 -8.84 -20.80 -12.48
CA GLN A 179 -9.30 -20.33 -13.78
C GLN A 179 -8.21 -19.70 -14.63
N TRP A 180 -7.04 -19.41 -14.05
CA TRP A 180 -5.98 -18.68 -14.74
C TRP A 180 -4.65 -19.42 -14.69
N SER A 181 -4.01 -19.48 -15.83
CA SER A 181 -2.69 -20.07 -16.00
C SER A 181 -1.77 -19.13 -16.75
N ARG A 182 -0.46 -19.29 -16.56
CA ARG A 182 0.55 -18.53 -17.31
C ARG A 182 1.02 -19.33 -18.53
N ASN A 183 0.97 -18.70 -19.70
CA ASN A 183 1.62 -19.18 -20.90
C ASN A 183 3.04 -18.62 -20.98
N ASP A 184 4.03 -19.43 -20.62
CA ASP A 184 5.43 -19.00 -20.59
C ASP A 184 6.00 -18.68 -21.99
N ALA A 185 5.43 -19.24 -23.06
CA ALA A 185 5.90 -19.01 -24.42
C ALA A 185 5.55 -17.61 -24.94
N THR A 186 4.40 -17.07 -24.52
CA THR A 186 3.92 -15.74 -24.92
C THR A 186 4.02 -14.71 -23.79
N ASN A 187 4.40 -15.15 -22.59
CA ASN A 187 4.38 -14.35 -21.36
C ASN A 187 3.01 -13.72 -21.06
N ASN A 188 1.93 -14.37 -21.48
CA ASN A 188 0.54 -13.94 -21.25
C ASN A 188 -0.18 -14.88 -20.29
N TYR A 189 -1.25 -14.39 -19.68
CA TYR A 189 -2.19 -15.23 -18.91
C TYR A 189 -3.30 -15.77 -19.81
N VAL A 190 -3.73 -17.00 -19.52
CA VAL A 190 -4.80 -17.70 -20.20
C VAL A 190 -5.89 -17.99 -19.19
N ASN A 191 -7.14 -17.71 -19.54
CA ASN A 191 -8.31 -18.13 -18.76
C ASN A 191 -8.54 -19.64 -18.98
N TYR A 192 -7.66 -20.44 -18.39
CA TYR A 192 -7.66 -21.90 -18.42
C TYR A 192 -7.02 -22.43 -17.13
N PRO A 193 -7.60 -23.46 -16.48
CA PRO A 193 -7.10 -23.99 -15.21
C PRO A 193 -5.71 -24.62 -15.32
N ASP A 194 -4.85 -24.40 -14.33
CA ASP A 194 -3.54 -25.07 -14.19
C ASP A 194 -3.44 -26.05 -13.03
N LYS A 195 -4.58 -26.35 -12.36
CA LYS A 195 -4.70 -27.24 -11.20
C LYS A 195 -4.20 -26.62 -9.90
N TYR A 196 -3.91 -25.32 -9.89
CA TYR A 196 -3.59 -24.57 -8.70
C TYR A 196 -4.64 -23.50 -8.44
N LEU A 197 -4.89 -23.26 -7.17
CA LEU A 197 -5.71 -22.15 -6.73
C LEU A 197 -5.08 -20.84 -7.18
N ASP A 198 -5.87 -20.00 -7.85
CA ASP A 198 -5.47 -18.71 -8.40
C ASP A 198 -4.94 -17.79 -7.29
N MET A 199 -5.71 -17.60 -6.20
CA MET A 199 -5.35 -16.75 -5.07
C MET A 199 -6.18 -17.05 -3.80
N MET A 200 -5.49 -17.02 -2.65
CA MET A 200 -6.03 -17.13 -1.30
C MET A 200 -5.39 -16.07 -0.41
N GLY A 201 -6.21 -15.43 0.43
CA GLY A 201 -5.74 -14.56 1.50
C GLY A 201 -6.05 -15.20 2.84
N LEU A 202 -5.03 -15.44 3.66
CA LEU A 202 -5.20 -15.90 5.04
C LEU A 202 -5.08 -14.71 5.97
N PHE A 203 -6.19 -14.29 6.57
CA PHE A 203 -6.24 -13.17 7.50
C PHE A 203 -6.29 -13.73 8.92
N PHE A 204 -5.24 -13.56 9.69
CA PHE A 204 -5.22 -13.89 11.11
C PHE A 204 -5.68 -12.69 11.91
N ARG A 205 -6.63 -12.91 12.82
CA ARG A 205 -7.23 -11.85 13.62
C ARG A 205 -6.17 -11.05 14.37
N ASP A 206 -5.30 -11.72 15.11
CA ASP A 206 -4.22 -11.08 15.87
C ASP A 206 -2.94 -11.94 15.89
N VAL A 207 -1.82 -11.34 16.33
CA VAL A 207 -0.59 -12.05 16.64
C VAL A 207 -0.64 -12.53 18.08
N ILE A 208 -0.54 -13.84 18.27
CA ILE A 208 -0.41 -14.44 19.59
C ILE A 208 1.02 -14.94 19.75
N GLY A 209 1.67 -14.59 20.86
CA GLY A 209 3.02 -15.07 21.20
C GLY A 209 4.13 -14.47 20.34
N SER A 210 5.13 -15.28 19.97
CA SER A 210 6.15 -14.87 19.00
C SER A 210 5.58 -14.90 17.60
N ASP A 211 5.93 -13.90 16.79
CA ASP A 211 5.49 -13.83 15.40
C ASP A 211 5.65 -15.17 14.67
N PHE A 212 4.55 -15.65 14.07
CA PHE A 212 4.51 -16.92 13.35
C PHE A 212 4.89 -16.78 11.88
N LEU A 213 5.02 -15.56 11.38
CA LEU A 213 5.56 -15.29 10.06
C LEU A 213 7.08 -15.27 10.10
N ILE A 214 7.69 -15.75 9.01
CA ILE A 214 9.15 -15.81 8.84
C ILE A 214 9.79 -14.41 8.99
N ALA A 215 9.05 -13.36 8.66
CA ALA A 215 9.45 -11.97 8.84
C ALA A 215 8.82 -11.39 10.13
N ASN A 216 9.56 -11.44 11.24
CA ASN A 216 9.17 -10.84 12.51
C ASN A 216 8.70 -9.38 12.33
N GLY A 217 7.50 -9.07 12.81
CA GLY A 217 6.86 -7.75 12.79
C GLY A 217 6.08 -7.42 11.51
N ALA A 218 6.12 -8.24 10.46
CA ALA A 218 5.46 -7.94 9.19
C ALA A 218 3.94 -8.16 9.27
N ALA A 219 3.12 -7.15 8.95
CA ALA A 219 1.66 -7.27 8.98
C ALA A 219 1.07 -8.13 7.84
N GLY A 220 1.84 -8.31 6.76
CA GLY A 220 1.50 -9.13 5.62
C GLY A 220 2.73 -9.82 5.07
N TYR A 221 2.52 -10.92 4.34
CA TYR A 221 3.62 -11.66 3.71
C TYR A 221 3.16 -12.51 2.54
N VAL A 222 4.06 -12.69 1.57
CA VAL A 222 3.92 -13.61 0.44
C VAL A 222 5.14 -14.52 0.32
N PRO A 223 4.99 -15.77 -0.15
CA PRO A 223 3.75 -16.53 -0.36
C PRO A 223 3.12 -17.07 0.95
N LEU A 224 2.23 -18.06 0.85
CA LEU A 224 1.64 -18.76 2.00
C LEU A 224 2.61 -19.59 2.85
N PHE A 225 3.74 -20.09 2.34
CA PHE A 225 4.73 -20.94 3.06
C PHE A 225 4.17 -22.21 3.75
N GLY A 226 3.11 -22.81 3.20
CA GLY A 226 2.50 -24.04 3.71
C GLY A 226 3.04 -25.33 3.10
N PRO A 227 2.33 -26.46 3.31
CA PRO A 227 2.62 -27.69 2.60
C PRO A 227 2.45 -27.46 1.09
N ASP A 228 3.52 -27.69 0.34
CA ASP A 228 3.49 -27.47 -1.10
C ASP A 228 2.62 -28.53 -1.81
N ASN A 229 1.89 -28.12 -2.84
CA ASN A 229 0.99 -28.97 -3.61
C ASN A 229 -0.15 -29.62 -2.78
N PHE A 230 -0.62 -28.97 -1.72
CA PHE A 230 -1.70 -29.51 -0.89
C PHE A 230 -3.00 -29.64 -1.71
N VAL A 231 -3.53 -30.86 -1.83
CA VAL A 231 -4.74 -31.15 -2.62
C VAL A 231 -6.00 -30.85 -1.80
N VAL A 232 -6.64 -29.71 -2.09
CA VAL A 232 -7.92 -29.31 -1.49
C VAL A 232 -9.13 -29.92 -2.19
N TYR A 233 -8.99 -30.25 -3.48
CA TYR A 233 -10.06 -30.86 -4.26
C TYR A 233 -9.50 -31.87 -5.26
N ALA A 234 -10.17 -33.01 -5.40
CA ALA A 234 -9.90 -33.99 -6.44
C ALA A 234 -11.16 -34.77 -6.77
N ASN A 235 -11.41 -34.97 -8.07
CA ASN A 235 -12.43 -35.88 -8.57
C ASN A 235 -11.84 -36.69 -9.76
N ALA A 236 -12.67 -37.43 -10.48
CA ALA A 236 -12.21 -38.26 -11.60
C ALA A 236 -11.60 -37.47 -12.79
N SER A 237 -11.93 -36.18 -12.93
CA SER A 237 -11.55 -35.34 -14.07
C SER A 237 -10.75 -34.09 -13.68
N ASP A 238 -10.66 -33.75 -12.40
CA ASP A 238 -10.12 -32.47 -11.95
C ASP A 238 -9.44 -32.53 -10.59
N THR A 239 -8.56 -31.57 -10.34
CA THR A 239 -7.80 -31.43 -9.09
C THR A 239 -7.46 -29.97 -8.88
N VAL A 240 -7.62 -29.47 -7.65
CA VAL A 240 -7.17 -28.13 -7.26
C VAL A 240 -6.21 -28.25 -6.08
N LYS A 241 -5.06 -27.59 -6.21
CA LYS A 241 -3.98 -27.59 -5.22
C LYS A 241 -3.69 -26.19 -4.71
N ILE A 242 -3.11 -26.10 -3.53
CA ILE A 242 -2.53 -24.85 -3.02
C ILE A 242 -1.02 -24.91 -3.25
N GLY A 243 -0.48 -23.94 -3.99
CA GLY A 243 0.96 -23.75 -4.19
C GLY A 243 1.54 -22.88 -3.07
N ALA A 244 2.57 -23.40 -2.39
CA ALA A 244 3.15 -22.74 -1.21
C ALA A 244 4.19 -21.67 -1.56
N ASN A 245 4.71 -21.68 -2.79
CA ASN A 245 5.81 -20.84 -3.24
C ASN A 245 5.33 -19.61 -4.02
N ARG A 246 6.06 -18.49 -4.00
CA ARG A 246 5.74 -17.32 -4.83
C ARG A 246 6.30 -17.53 -6.23
N ASN A 247 5.51 -18.22 -7.04
CA ASN A 247 5.73 -18.41 -8.47
C ASN A 247 4.36 -18.37 -9.18
N LYS A 248 4.30 -18.75 -10.45
CA LYS A 248 3.04 -18.77 -11.22
C LYS A 248 1.95 -19.67 -10.61
N PHE A 249 2.36 -20.74 -9.93
CA PHE A 249 1.49 -21.67 -9.21
C PHE A 249 1.24 -21.26 -7.76
N GLY A 250 1.88 -20.18 -7.29
CA GLY A 250 1.71 -19.67 -5.93
C GLY A 250 0.29 -19.21 -5.68
N SER A 251 -0.27 -19.65 -4.55
CA SER A 251 -1.71 -19.53 -4.33
C SER A 251 -2.12 -18.50 -3.29
N GLY A 252 -1.24 -17.64 -2.75
CA GLY A 252 -1.73 -16.68 -1.77
C GLY A 252 -0.74 -15.89 -0.93
N PHE A 253 -1.33 -15.08 -0.08
CA PHE A 253 -0.66 -14.25 0.92
C PHE A 253 -1.26 -14.44 2.30
N VAL A 254 -0.55 -13.93 3.29
CA VAL A 254 -0.96 -13.92 4.69
C VAL A 254 -1.05 -12.48 5.16
N ALA A 255 -2.02 -12.20 6.01
CA ALA A 255 -2.22 -10.93 6.69
C ALA A 255 -2.48 -11.22 8.17
N LYS A 256 -2.00 -10.37 9.08
CA LYS A 256 -2.25 -10.54 10.52
C LYS A 256 -2.35 -9.22 11.27
N GLY A 257 -3.10 -9.23 12.36
CA GLY A 257 -3.14 -8.15 13.34
C GLY A 257 -1.80 -8.10 14.08
N ASN A 258 -1.18 -6.93 14.22
CA ASN A 258 0.12 -6.79 14.91
C ASN A 258 0.03 -5.92 16.17
N LEU A 259 -1.12 -5.30 16.41
CA LEU A 259 -1.39 -4.40 17.54
C LEU A 259 -2.86 -4.57 17.96
N GLY A 260 -3.34 -5.81 17.96
CA GLY A 260 -4.73 -6.18 18.15
C GLY A 260 -5.42 -6.59 16.84
N PRO A 261 -6.74 -6.90 16.93
CA PRO A 261 -7.51 -7.49 15.84
C PRO A 261 -7.46 -6.67 14.55
N LEU A 262 -7.32 -7.34 13.41
CA LEU A 262 -7.41 -6.71 12.10
C LEU A 262 -8.76 -6.02 11.87
N GLY A 263 -8.71 -4.71 11.60
CA GLY A 263 -9.85 -3.96 11.08
C GLY A 263 -10.00 -4.08 9.56
N PHE A 264 -11.14 -3.63 9.04
CA PHE A 264 -11.50 -3.72 7.63
C PHE A 264 -10.46 -3.06 6.71
N TYR A 265 -10.17 -1.78 6.92
CA TYR A 265 -9.26 -1.01 6.05
C TYR A 265 -7.82 -1.51 6.09
N ARG A 266 -7.36 -1.97 7.26
CA ARG A 266 -6.03 -2.57 7.40
C ARG A 266 -5.94 -3.87 6.62
N SER A 267 -6.93 -4.75 6.78
CA SER A 267 -7.00 -6.00 6.01
C SER A 267 -6.99 -5.71 4.51
N LEU A 268 -7.76 -4.71 4.07
CA LEU A 268 -7.89 -4.36 2.66
C LEU A 268 -6.58 -3.83 2.08
N GLY A 269 -5.90 -2.93 2.81
CA GLY A 269 -4.58 -2.43 2.43
C GLY A 269 -3.53 -3.53 2.34
N ILE A 270 -3.47 -4.43 3.33
CA ILE A 270 -2.58 -5.62 3.28
C ILE A 270 -2.89 -6.45 2.03
N ALA A 271 -4.16 -6.78 1.78
CA ALA A 271 -4.53 -7.60 0.63
C ALA A 271 -4.11 -6.98 -0.71
N ILE A 272 -4.29 -5.66 -0.86
CA ILE A 272 -3.89 -4.91 -2.06
C ILE A 272 -2.36 -4.96 -2.24
N HIS A 273 -1.60 -4.68 -1.18
CA HIS A 273 -0.14 -4.70 -1.18
C HIS A 273 0.43 -6.08 -1.50
N GLU A 274 -0.06 -7.10 -0.80
CA GLU A 274 0.44 -8.47 -0.95
C GLU A 274 0.07 -9.07 -2.31
N PHE A 275 -1.12 -8.77 -2.85
CA PHE A 275 -1.44 -9.09 -4.24
C PHE A 275 -0.53 -8.30 -5.21
N GLY A 276 -0.18 -7.07 -4.87
CA GLY A 276 0.81 -6.26 -5.58
C GLY A 276 2.14 -6.98 -5.78
N HIS A 277 2.62 -7.78 -4.84
CA HIS A 277 3.83 -8.59 -5.03
C HIS A 277 3.69 -9.64 -6.15
N TYR A 278 2.49 -10.14 -6.42
CA TYR A 278 2.21 -11.01 -7.57
C TYR A 278 2.13 -10.23 -8.89
N LEU A 279 1.95 -8.91 -8.84
CA LEU A 279 1.90 -8.04 -10.01
C LEU A 279 3.25 -7.42 -10.35
N PHE A 280 4.05 -7.04 -9.35
CA PHE A 280 5.27 -6.24 -9.49
C PHE A 280 6.56 -6.96 -9.07
N GLY A 281 6.46 -8.12 -8.41
CA GLY A 281 7.61 -8.87 -7.90
C GLY A 281 7.90 -8.60 -6.42
N ASN A 282 9.12 -8.90 -5.97
CA ASN A 282 9.50 -8.81 -4.55
C ASN A 282 9.89 -7.40 -4.08
N ASN A 283 9.73 -6.40 -4.94
CA ASN A 283 10.26 -5.09 -4.67
C ASN A 283 9.17 -4.23 -4.03
N HIS A 284 9.60 -3.47 -3.03
CA HIS A 284 8.81 -2.39 -2.48
C HIS A 284 9.21 -1.08 -3.13
N SER A 285 8.30 -0.13 -3.18
CA SER A 285 8.55 1.23 -3.67
C SER A 285 8.45 2.24 -2.53
N THR A 286 8.80 3.48 -2.83
CA THR A 286 8.54 4.62 -1.95
C THR A 286 7.15 5.22 -2.18
N SER A 287 6.40 4.74 -3.18
CA SER A 287 5.13 5.32 -3.62
C SER A 287 4.19 4.31 -4.28
N GLY A 288 2.89 4.56 -4.20
CA GLY A 288 1.87 3.63 -4.70
C GLY A 288 1.67 2.42 -3.79
N ILE A 289 1.02 1.38 -4.31
CA ILE A 289 0.56 0.26 -3.48
C ILE A 289 1.66 -0.66 -2.98
N MET A 290 2.87 -0.56 -3.54
CA MET A 290 4.02 -1.34 -3.07
C MET A 290 4.84 -0.63 -1.98
N THR A 291 4.32 0.45 -1.40
CA THR A 291 4.99 1.19 -0.32
C THR A 291 5.02 0.38 0.98
N SER A 292 6.21 0.01 1.48
CA SER A 292 6.32 -0.91 2.64
C SER A 292 6.87 -0.31 3.94
N ASN A 293 7.10 1.00 4.02
CA ASN A 293 7.78 1.58 5.18
C ASN A 293 6.85 1.77 6.40
N GLY A 294 6.73 0.75 7.25
CA GLY A 294 6.24 0.90 8.63
C GLY A 294 5.09 0.00 9.10
N GLY A 295 5.02 -1.26 8.65
CA GLY A 295 4.16 -2.29 9.26
C GLY A 295 2.64 -2.04 9.14
N LEU A 296 2.26 -1.04 8.35
CA LEU A 296 0.91 -0.60 8.08
C LEU A 296 0.81 -0.46 6.56
N SER A 297 0.46 -1.52 5.85
CA SER A 297 0.21 -1.54 4.40
C SER A 297 -1.04 -0.75 3.97
N ILE A 298 -1.30 0.38 4.64
CA ILE A 298 -2.40 1.32 4.43
C ILE A 298 -1.85 2.66 3.89
N ASN A 299 -0.62 2.66 3.34
CA ASN A 299 0.18 3.85 3.08
C ASN A 299 -0.22 4.62 1.81
N ASP A 300 -0.44 3.91 0.71
CA ASP A 300 -1.11 4.46 -0.47
C ASP A 300 -1.92 3.30 -1.04
N MET A 301 -3.24 3.36 -0.87
CA MET A 301 -4.14 2.33 -1.40
C MET A 301 -4.43 2.58 -2.87
N PHE A 302 -3.76 3.53 -3.51
CA PHE A 302 -3.93 3.83 -4.92
C PHE A 302 -2.66 3.52 -5.70
N MET A 303 -2.81 2.86 -6.86
CA MET A 303 -1.66 2.61 -7.72
C MET A 303 -1.10 3.94 -8.24
N SER A 304 0.22 4.11 -8.15
CA SER A 304 0.90 5.24 -8.80
C SER A 304 0.74 5.19 -10.32
N GLY A 305 0.94 6.32 -10.99
CA GLY A 305 0.93 6.38 -12.45
C GLY A 305 1.96 5.46 -13.08
N TYR A 306 3.11 5.28 -12.42
CA TYR A 306 4.10 4.30 -12.84
C TYR A 306 3.56 2.86 -12.75
N GLU A 307 2.95 2.49 -11.63
CA GLU A 307 2.33 1.17 -11.45
C GLU A 307 1.22 0.90 -12.48
N LYS A 308 0.35 1.88 -12.71
CA LYS A 308 -0.73 1.80 -13.72
C LYS A 308 -0.17 1.65 -15.13
N TYR A 309 0.88 2.39 -15.47
CA TYR A 309 1.56 2.29 -16.76
C TYR A 309 2.25 0.93 -16.94
N LYS A 310 2.98 0.46 -15.92
CA LYS A 310 3.65 -0.85 -15.91
C LYS A 310 2.68 -2.01 -16.12
N LEU A 311 1.50 -1.93 -15.51
CA LEU A 311 0.44 -2.94 -15.65
C LEU A 311 -0.40 -2.79 -16.92
N GLY A 312 -0.19 -1.71 -17.67
CA GLY A 312 -0.95 -1.40 -18.87
C GLY A 312 -2.41 -1.04 -18.62
N LEU A 313 -2.71 -0.51 -17.44
CA LEU A 313 -4.04 -0.04 -17.05
C LEU A 313 -4.32 1.37 -17.58
N LEU A 314 -3.25 2.15 -17.80
CA LEU A 314 -3.31 3.48 -18.40
C LEU A 314 -2.17 3.66 -19.41
N ASP A 315 -2.51 4.26 -20.55
CA ASP A 315 -1.54 4.70 -21.53
C ASP A 315 -0.91 6.04 -21.15
N THR A 316 0.32 6.26 -21.61
CA THR A 316 1.05 7.52 -21.42
C THR A 316 1.02 8.35 -22.69
N THR A 317 0.89 9.66 -22.54
CA THR A 317 1.26 10.60 -23.62
C THR A 317 2.72 10.99 -23.48
N THR A 318 3.55 10.59 -24.46
CA THR A 318 4.95 11.00 -24.51
C THR A 318 5.05 12.50 -24.84
N VAL A 319 5.75 13.24 -24.00
CA VAL A 319 5.98 14.68 -24.17
C VAL A 319 6.97 14.93 -25.31
N SER A 320 6.57 15.83 -26.20
CA SER A 320 7.41 16.46 -27.21
C SER A 320 7.75 17.87 -26.75
N PHE A 321 9.05 18.18 -26.71
CA PHE A 321 9.53 19.52 -26.36
C PHE A 321 9.21 20.59 -27.41
N SER A 322 8.65 20.21 -28.57
CA SER A 322 8.12 21.14 -29.57
C SER A 322 6.69 21.63 -29.26
N VAL A 323 6.02 21.03 -28.27
CA VAL A 323 4.65 21.37 -27.87
C VAL A 323 4.70 22.23 -26.62
N ASN A 324 4.11 23.42 -26.68
CA ASN A 324 4.21 24.43 -25.62
C ASN A 324 3.34 24.14 -24.38
N SER A 325 2.41 23.19 -24.46
CA SER A 325 1.53 22.87 -23.34
C SER A 325 0.91 21.49 -23.46
N TYR A 326 0.85 20.78 -22.32
CA TYR A 326 0.10 19.55 -22.14
C TYR A 326 -1.01 19.76 -21.10
N SER A 327 -2.09 19.00 -21.24
CA SER A 327 -3.16 18.91 -20.24
C SER A 327 -3.23 17.47 -19.75
N VAL A 328 -3.18 17.30 -18.43
CA VAL A 328 -3.32 16.00 -17.76
C VAL A 328 -4.58 16.02 -16.90
N ARG A 329 -5.40 14.99 -17.03
CA ARG A 329 -6.65 14.82 -16.28
C ARG A 329 -6.41 14.06 -14.99
N ASP A 330 -7.46 13.93 -14.19
CA ASP A 330 -7.38 13.14 -12.97
C ASP A 330 -6.94 11.70 -13.27
N ILE A 331 -6.02 11.18 -12.46
CA ILE A 331 -5.39 9.87 -12.64
C ILE A 331 -6.37 8.71 -12.54
N SER A 332 -7.50 8.87 -11.84
CA SER A 332 -8.56 7.86 -11.89
C SER A 332 -9.10 7.78 -13.31
N GLY A 333 -9.41 8.92 -13.93
CA GLY A 333 -10.16 8.95 -15.18
C GLY A 333 -11.65 9.26 -14.97
N ARG A 334 -12.12 9.42 -13.71
CA ARG A 334 -13.45 9.95 -13.37
C ARG A 334 -13.55 11.45 -13.68
N ASN A 335 -13.55 11.82 -14.96
CA ASN A 335 -13.56 13.22 -15.38
C ASN A 335 -14.94 13.76 -15.78
N GLY A 336 -16.03 13.04 -15.45
CA GLY A 336 -17.42 13.43 -15.71
C GLY A 336 -18.02 12.82 -16.99
N SER A 337 -19.36 12.83 -17.07
CA SER A 337 -20.19 12.09 -18.05
C SER A 337 -20.15 12.60 -19.50
N GLY A 338 -19.41 13.67 -19.79
CA GLY A 338 -19.29 14.26 -21.13
C GLY A 338 -17.88 14.25 -21.72
N GLN A 339 -16.94 13.53 -21.13
CA GLN A 339 -15.53 13.60 -21.50
C GLN A 339 -15.05 12.32 -22.19
N SER A 340 -14.33 12.48 -23.30
CA SER A 340 -13.76 11.37 -24.06
C SER A 340 -12.87 10.50 -23.16
N PRO A 341 -12.98 9.15 -23.22
CA PRO A 341 -12.09 8.23 -22.50
C PRO A 341 -10.60 8.37 -22.87
N ASP A 342 -10.28 9.15 -23.91
CA ASP A 342 -8.95 9.29 -24.53
C ASP A 342 -8.13 10.50 -24.01
N PHE A 343 -8.62 11.24 -23.01
CA PHE A 343 -7.82 12.33 -22.44
C PHE A 343 -6.61 11.77 -21.69
N PRO A 344 -5.39 12.31 -21.89
CA PRO A 344 -4.21 11.86 -21.17
C PRO A 344 -4.36 11.97 -19.64
N GLN A 345 -4.22 10.85 -18.94
CA GLN A 345 -4.13 10.79 -17.47
C GLN A 345 -2.68 10.79 -17.00
N ILE A 346 -1.75 10.36 -17.87
CA ILE A 346 -0.33 10.25 -17.56
C ILE A 346 0.48 10.89 -18.69
N LEU A 347 1.41 11.78 -18.34
CA LEU A 347 2.45 12.25 -19.25
C LEU A 347 3.76 11.51 -18.98
N ARG A 348 4.45 11.12 -20.04
CA ARG A 348 5.81 10.56 -19.96
C ARG A 348 6.79 11.57 -20.54
N ILE A 349 7.71 12.08 -19.74
CA ILE A 349 8.77 12.98 -20.19
C ILE A 349 10.05 12.16 -20.38
N PRO A 350 10.44 11.85 -21.62
CA PRO A 350 11.67 11.12 -21.87
C PRO A 350 12.89 12.00 -21.54
N ILE A 351 13.83 11.46 -20.77
CA ILE A 351 15.19 12.00 -20.62
C ILE A 351 16.11 11.23 -21.57
N THR A 352 16.04 9.91 -21.51
CA THR A 352 16.69 8.97 -22.44
C THR A 352 15.69 7.90 -22.90
N SER A 353 16.15 6.83 -23.54
CA SER A 353 15.30 5.68 -23.89
C SER A 353 14.81 4.91 -22.68
N THR A 354 15.59 4.89 -21.60
CA THR A 354 15.30 4.15 -20.36
C THR A 354 14.90 5.05 -19.20
N ASP A 355 15.41 6.28 -19.20
CA ASP A 355 15.20 7.25 -18.13
C ASP A 355 14.07 8.23 -18.51
N PHE A 356 13.07 8.37 -17.65
CA PHE A 356 11.93 9.25 -17.89
C PHE A 356 11.21 9.66 -16.60
N PHE A 357 10.50 10.79 -16.67
CA PHE A 357 9.50 11.15 -15.67
C PHE A 357 8.11 10.69 -16.08
N ILE A 358 7.32 10.30 -15.09
CA ILE A 358 5.88 10.13 -15.19
C ILE A 358 5.22 11.27 -14.43
N ILE A 359 4.33 12.01 -15.09
CA ILE A 359 3.55 13.07 -14.46
C ILE A 359 2.08 12.66 -14.46
N GLU A 360 1.47 12.72 -13.29
CA GLU A 360 0.03 12.52 -13.11
C GLU A 360 -0.61 13.65 -12.32
N ASN A 361 -1.93 13.69 -12.31
CA ASN A 361 -2.71 14.65 -11.55
C ASN A 361 -3.70 13.90 -10.66
N ARG A 362 -3.52 13.96 -9.35
CA ARG A 362 -4.45 13.41 -8.36
C ARG A 362 -5.41 14.49 -7.91
N ARG A 363 -6.70 14.31 -8.16
CA ARG A 363 -7.77 15.24 -7.75
C ARG A 363 -8.68 14.60 -6.72
N LYS A 364 -8.42 13.34 -6.32
CA LYS A 364 -9.22 12.57 -5.36
C LYS A 364 -10.69 12.50 -5.76
N ILE A 365 -10.91 12.24 -7.04
CA ILE A 365 -12.27 12.03 -7.57
C ILE A 365 -12.68 10.57 -7.36
N SER A 366 -11.71 9.65 -7.40
CA SER A 366 -11.90 8.26 -6.99
C SER A 366 -11.95 8.17 -5.46
N ASP A 367 -12.82 7.33 -4.94
CA ASP A 367 -12.87 7.00 -3.51
C ASP A 367 -11.64 6.21 -3.06
N TRP A 368 -10.91 5.61 -4.01
CA TRP A 368 -9.65 4.91 -3.79
C TRP A 368 -8.42 5.81 -3.94
N ASP A 369 -8.56 6.99 -4.59
CA ASP A 369 -7.52 8.02 -4.66
C ASP A 369 -7.47 8.76 -3.31
N ILE A 370 -6.94 8.07 -2.31
CA ILE A 370 -6.71 8.57 -0.96
C ILE A 370 -5.43 9.44 -0.93
N TYR A 371 -5.10 10.06 0.22
CA TYR A 371 -3.79 10.72 0.33
C TYR A 371 -2.67 9.67 0.41
N MET A 372 -1.47 10.08 -0.02
CA MET A 372 -0.26 9.28 0.10
C MET A 372 0.34 9.45 1.50
N LEU A 373 0.88 8.39 2.11
CA LEU A 373 1.55 8.49 3.41
C LEU A 373 2.98 9.02 3.33
N GLY A 374 3.38 9.56 4.48
CA GLY A 374 4.17 10.78 4.56
C GLY A 374 3.23 11.96 4.69
N ASP A 375 2.23 11.92 5.57
CA ASP A 375 1.15 12.91 5.75
C ASP A 375 0.48 12.67 7.12
N THR A 376 -0.05 13.71 7.78
CA THR A 376 -0.54 13.73 9.19
C THR A 376 -1.56 12.66 9.60
N ALA A 377 -2.03 11.83 8.67
CA ALA A 377 -3.19 10.97 8.80
C ALA A 377 -2.86 9.46 8.75
N ARG A 378 -1.68 9.01 9.22
CA ARG A 378 -1.28 7.58 9.31
C ARG A 378 -2.35 6.60 9.86
N LEU A 379 -3.35 7.09 10.60
CA LEU A 379 -4.34 6.27 11.30
C LEU A 379 -5.71 6.16 10.61
N ASP A 380 -5.99 6.94 9.55
CA ASP A 380 -7.32 6.94 8.90
C ASP A 380 -7.24 7.28 7.39
N PRO A 381 -6.75 6.35 6.53
CA PRO A 381 -6.52 6.56 5.08
C PRO A 381 -7.73 7.10 4.32
N PHE A 382 -8.94 6.83 4.80
CA PHE A 382 -10.19 7.25 4.16
C PHE A 382 -10.74 8.56 4.72
N ARG A 383 -10.01 9.20 5.64
CA ARG A 383 -10.41 10.49 6.18
C ARG A 383 -10.54 11.51 5.05
N PRO A 384 -11.66 12.26 4.98
CA PRO A 384 -11.78 13.38 4.06
C PRO A 384 -10.74 14.46 4.39
N THR A 385 -9.69 14.56 3.58
CA THR A 385 -8.63 15.58 3.73
C THR A 385 -8.93 16.85 2.92
N GLY A 386 -10.11 16.96 2.31
CA GLY A 386 -10.49 18.10 1.48
C GLY A 386 -9.63 18.21 0.22
N ASP A 387 -8.84 19.28 0.11
CA ASP A 387 -7.94 19.51 -1.02
C ASP A 387 -6.50 19.02 -0.79
N TYR A 388 -6.19 18.60 0.44
CA TYR A 388 -4.88 18.08 0.79
C TYR A 388 -4.60 16.77 0.05
N GLY A 389 -3.38 16.59 -0.47
CA GLY A 389 -2.99 15.49 -1.35
C GLY A 389 -3.56 15.56 -2.77
N LYS A 390 -4.10 16.71 -3.22
CA LYS A 390 -4.51 16.93 -4.62
C LYS A 390 -3.49 17.77 -5.36
N GLY A 391 -3.11 17.36 -6.57
CA GLY A 391 -2.25 18.12 -7.46
C GLY A 391 -1.46 17.25 -8.42
N ILE A 392 -0.40 17.83 -8.98
CA ILE A 392 0.51 17.11 -9.87
C ILE A 392 1.56 16.37 -9.06
N TYR A 393 1.77 15.09 -9.42
CA TYR A 393 2.82 14.23 -8.88
C TYR A 393 3.78 13.88 -10.01
N ILE A 394 5.08 13.85 -9.70
CA ILE A 394 6.16 13.57 -10.66
C ILE A 394 6.95 12.38 -10.12
N TYR A 395 6.97 11.30 -10.89
CA TYR A 395 7.73 10.10 -10.58
C TYR A 395 8.92 10.02 -11.52
N HIS A 396 10.11 9.75 -10.99
CA HIS A 396 11.30 9.51 -11.77
C HIS A 396 11.56 8.01 -11.87
N ASN A 397 11.53 7.48 -13.09
CA ASN A 397 12.03 6.15 -13.37
C ASN A 397 13.42 6.24 -14.01
N ASN A 398 14.44 5.99 -13.21
CA ASN A 398 15.84 5.95 -13.64
C ASN A 398 16.31 4.54 -14.03
N ASN A 399 15.40 3.55 -14.05
CA ASN A 399 15.73 2.15 -14.34
C ASN A 399 15.78 1.85 -15.84
N ILE A 400 16.55 0.84 -16.22
CA ILE A 400 16.57 0.32 -17.59
C ILE A 400 15.21 -0.33 -17.91
N GLY A 401 14.41 0.36 -18.72
CA GLY A 401 13.12 -0.14 -19.20
C GLY A 401 11.99 0.01 -18.18
N LEU A 402 11.06 -0.95 -18.19
CA LEU A 402 9.91 -1.00 -17.27
C LEU A 402 10.19 -1.93 -16.07
N ASN A 403 11.44 -2.16 -15.71
CA ASN A 403 11.78 -3.00 -14.58
C ASN A 403 11.31 -2.34 -13.27
N TYR A 404 10.40 -2.98 -12.54
CA TYR A 404 9.92 -2.51 -11.24
C TYR A 404 10.97 -2.83 -10.18
N THR A 405 11.99 -1.98 -10.02
CA THR A 405 13.09 -2.20 -9.07
C THR A 405 12.78 -1.70 -7.66
N GLY A 406 11.67 -0.98 -7.49
CA GLY A 406 11.37 -0.24 -6.27
C GLY A 406 11.97 1.16 -6.23
N ASN A 407 12.96 1.44 -7.09
CA ASN A 407 13.59 2.76 -7.24
C ASN A 407 12.77 3.66 -8.16
N VAL A 408 11.50 3.86 -7.82
CA VAL A 408 10.70 4.93 -8.42
C VAL A 408 10.75 6.07 -7.44
N ASP A 409 11.57 7.07 -7.74
CA ASP A 409 11.62 8.25 -6.88
C ASP A 409 10.38 9.11 -7.13
N MET A 410 9.83 9.68 -6.06
CA MET A 410 8.83 10.72 -6.18
C MET A 410 9.54 12.04 -6.05
N GLU A 411 9.71 12.71 -7.18
CA GLU A 411 10.37 14.00 -7.20
C GLU A 411 9.44 15.04 -6.58
N CYS A 412 9.93 15.65 -5.50
CA CYS A 412 9.28 16.79 -4.87
C CYS A 412 9.03 17.86 -5.92
N ALA A 413 7.76 18.10 -6.22
CA ALA A 413 7.40 19.13 -7.18
C ALA A 413 7.71 20.54 -6.63
N ASP A 414 7.98 20.67 -5.32
CA ASP A 414 8.39 21.93 -4.73
C ASP A 414 9.65 22.48 -5.38
N GLY A 415 10.54 21.64 -5.91
CA GLY A 415 11.91 22.07 -6.08
C GLY A 415 12.48 22.39 -4.68
N LEU A 416 13.68 21.93 -4.43
CA LEU A 416 14.52 22.42 -3.34
C LEU A 416 14.23 23.93 -3.13
N TRP A 417 13.75 24.44 -2.00
CA TRP A 417 13.63 25.90 -1.82
C TRP A 417 14.78 26.35 -0.94
N ASN A 418 15.39 27.50 -1.25
CA ASN A 418 16.19 28.20 -0.25
C ASN A 418 15.24 28.73 0.83
N TRP A 419 15.39 28.20 2.03
CA TRP A 419 14.74 28.70 3.22
C TRP A 419 15.60 29.79 3.84
N SER A 420 15.05 31.00 3.95
CA SER A 420 15.70 32.11 4.65
C SER A 420 15.20 32.18 6.09
N ASN A 421 16.12 32.47 7.01
CA ASN A 421 15.77 32.79 8.39
C ASN A 421 15.10 34.16 8.41
N PHE A 422 13.83 34.20 8.81
CA PHE A 422 13.02 35.42 8.79
C PHE A 422 12.79 36.02 10.18
N GLY A 423 13.39 35.42 11.21
CA GLY A 423 13.29 35.87 12.59
C GLY A 423 12.84 34.74 13.51
N TYR A 424 12.33 35.10 14.67
CA TYR A 424 11.83 34.15 15.65
C TYR A 424 10.39 34.52 16.01
N GLU A 425 9.52 33.53 16.11
CA GLU A 425 8.12 33.71 16.52
C GLU A 425 7.78 32.73 17.63
N ASN A 426 6.81 33.13 18.45
CA ASN A 426 6.26 32.24 19.46
C ASN A 426 5.34 31.24 18.76
N PRO A 427 5.55 29.93 18.95
CA PRO A 427 4.64 28.96 18.42
C PRO A 427 3.29 29.06 19.12
N ASP A 428 2.23 28.65 18.45
CA ASP A 428 0.84 28.80 18.87
C ASP A 428 0.46 28.04 20.16
N TRP A 429 1.32 27.15 20.65
CA TRP A 429 1.17 26.41 21.91
C TRP A 429 1.94 27.01 23.11
N THR A 430 2.84 27.98 22.91
CA THR A 430 3.54 28.63 24.02
C THR A 430 3.96 30.05 23.69
N ASN A 431 3.77 30.96 24.67
CA ASN A 431 4.27 32.33 24.59
C ASN A 431 5.64 32.50 25.27
N SER A 432 6.19 31.45 25.89
CA SER A 432 7.46 31.52 26.60
C SER A 432 8.66 31.15 25.72
N ASP A 433 8.43 30.42 24.64
CA ASP A 433 9.48 29.88 23.79
C ASP A 433 9.36 30.49 22.41
N THR A 434 10.50 30.79 21.79
CA THR A 434 10.56 31.30 20.42
C THR A 434 11.18 30.26 19.50
N VAL A 435 10.62 30.06 18.32
CA VAL A 435 11.18 29.19 17.28
C VAL A 435 11.62 30.00 16.06
N LEU A 436 12.71 29.57 15.42
CA LEU A 436 13.24 30.19 14.22
C LEU A 436 12.23 30.04 13.07
N VAL A 437 11.71 31.16 12.57
CA VAL A 437 10.84 31.20 11.40
C VAL A 437 11.69 31.11 10.14
N LYS A 438 11.40 30.14 9.29
CA LYS A 438 11.98 30.02 7.97
C LYS A 438 10.93 30.35 6.91
N LEU A 439 11.27 31.23 5.97
CA LEU A 439 10.43 31.58 4.82
C LEU A 439 11.10 31.15 3.51
N ARG A 440 10.29 30.65 2.56
CA ARG A 440 10.71 30.28 1.21
C ARG A 440 11.11 31.54 0.42
N THR A 441 12.36 31.63 -0.03
CA THR A 441 12.85 32.82 -0.75
C THR A 441 13.12 32.62 -2.23
N THR A 442 13.69 31.49 -2.65
CA THR A 442 14.01 31.21 -4.07
C THR A 442 14.11 29.71 -4.37
N ILE A 443 13.93 29.32 -5.64
CA ILE A 443 14.34 28.01 -6.20
C ILE A 443 15.89 28.03 -6.29
N PRO A 444 16.64 26.96 -6.00
CA PRO A 444 18.07 26.98 -5.87
C PRO A 444 18.69 26.62 -7.22
N SER A 445 19.97 26.91 -7.37
CA SER A 445 20.78 26.23 -8.37
C SER A 445 21.01 24.78 -7.93
N THR A 446 20.81 23.84 -8.85
CA THR A 446 21.13 22.40 -8.80
C THR A 446 21.75 21.93 -7.48
N VAL A 447 20.90 21.50 -6.53
CA VAL A 447 21.36 20.73 -5.37
C VAL A 447 21.39 19.28 -5.82
N ASN A 448 22.52 18.62 -5.65
CA ASN A 448 22.56 17.16 -5.70
C ASN A 448 21.80 16.65 -4.47
N ASN A 449 20.55 16.23 -4.63
CA ASN A 449 19.72 15.69 -3.54
C ASN A 449 20.09 14.24 -3.20
N ASP A 450 21.07 13.67 -3.91
CA ASP A 450 21.45 12.27 -3.79
C ASP A 450 22.91 12.11 -3.33
N PRO A 451 23.13 11.85 -2.04
CA PRO A 451 24.30 11.09 -1.63
C PRO A 451 23.84 9.89 -0.81
N GLY A 452 23.44 8.80 -1.47
CA GLY A 452 23.06 7.59 -0.76
C GLY A 452 23.11 6.31 -1.58
N THR A 453 24.23 6.02 -2.24
CA THR A 453 24.46 4.79 -3.04
C THR A 453 24.45 3.49 -2.22
N VAL A 454 24.20 3.52 -0.91
CA VAL A 454 24.20 2.32 -0.06
C VAL A 454 23.34 2.58 1.17
N GLY A 455 22.56 1.56 1.55
CA GLY A 455 21.40 1.68 2.41
C GLY A 455 21.61 2.30 3.79
N PHE A 456 20.47 2.71 4.34
CA PHE A 456 20.21 2.98 5.76
C PHE A 456 21.06 4.08 6.41
N ASN A 457 20.34 5.00 7.08
CA ASN A 457 20.85 5.99 8.02
C ASN A 457 21.55 7.22 7.41
N ASN A 458 20.73 8.18 6.98
CA ASN A 458 20.96 9.57 7.35
C ASN A 458 19.63 10.34 7.30
N ASN A 459 18.91 10.34 8.43
CA ASN A 459 17.72 11.17 8.68
C ASN A 459 18.02 12.68 8.65
N THR A 460 19.20 13.09 8.18
CA THR A 460 19.61 14.49 8.02
C THR A 460 19.20 15.09 6.66
N ASN A 461 18.71 14.28 5.72
CA ASN A 461 18.28 14.71 4.39
C ASN A 461 16.84 14.29 4.07
N ALA A 462 15.99 14.11 5.07
CA ALA A 462 14.55 13.97 4.84
C ALA A 462 13.97 15.38 4.61
N ASP A 463 13.51 15.59 3.37
CA ASP A 463 12.80 16.71 2.74
C ASP A 463 11.91 17.61 3.63
N GLY A 464 11.46 17.14 4.78
CA GLY A 464 10.64 17.95 5.68
C GLY A 464 11.02 17.95 7.18
N ILE A 465 11.33 16.77 7.75
CA ILE A 465 11.69 16.62 9.18
C ILE A 465 12.99 17.36 9.53
N SER A 466 13.89 17.53 8.56
CA SER A 466 15.19 18.20 8.74
C SER A 466 15.06 19.73 8.91
N ALA A 467 13.91 20.33 8.61
CA ALA A 467 13.75 21.78 8.56
C ALA A 467 13.35 22.42 9.92
N GLY A 468 12.76 21.63 10.83
CA GLY A 468 12.09 22.12 12.03
C GLY A 468 10.67 22.64 11.75
N PRO A 469 9.91 23.10 12.77
CA PRO A 469 8.60 23.69 12.56
C PRO A 469 8.71 24.93 11.64
N TRP A 470 7.85 25.04 10.64
CA TRP A 470 7.81 26.19 9.75
C TRP A 470 6.49 26.95 9.88
N PHE A 471 6.45 28.17 9.34
CA PHE A 471 5.28 29.03 9.40
C PHE A 471 4.77 29.30 8.00
N SER A 472 3.46 29.14 7.80
CA SER A 472 2.78 29.47 6.56
C SER A 472 1.60 30.40 6.85
N LYS A 473 1.09 31.10 5.82
CA LYS A 473 -0.10 31.94 5.99
C LYS A 473 -1.33 31.03 6.12
N GLY A 474 -1.89 30.91 7.34
CA GLY A 474 -2.83 29.85 7.77
C GLY A 474 -4.01 30.29 8.66
N LYS A 475 -4.69 29.34 9.32
CA LYS A 475 -5.70 29.60 10.37
C LYS A 475 -5.31 28.90 11.66
N LYS A 476 -5.41 29.58 12.81
CA LYS A 476 -5.17 29.01 14.15
C LYS A 476 -5.92 27.70 14.43
N HIS A 477 -5.23 26.71 14.97
CA HIS A 477 -5.86 25.58 15.66
C HIS A 477 -6.25 25.95 17.09
N THR A 478 -7.45 25.59 17.51
CA THR A 478 -7.96 25.91 18.86
C THR A 478 -7.45 24.99 19.97
N SER A 479 -6.77 23.88 19.62
CA SER A 479 -6.13 22.99 20.60
C SER A 479 -5.05 22.10 19.97
N VAL A 480 -4.03 21.75 20.76
CA VAL A 480 -2.98 20.78 20.42
C VAL A 480 -3.60 19.39 20.28
N GLY A 481 -3.37 18.71 19.16
CA GLY A 481 -3.95 17.40 18.87
C GLY A 481 -5.19 17.43 17.95
N LEU A 482 -5.71 18.60 17.60
CA LEU A 482 -6.58 18.72 16.43
C LEU A 482 -5.73 18.49 15.20
N THR A 483 -5.93 17.36 14.54
CA THR A 483 -5.34 17.03 13.25
C THR A 483 -5.94 17.95 12.19
N GLY A 484 -5.28 19.07 11.95
CA GLY A 484 -5.62 19.97 10.87
C GLY A 484 -4.41 20.18 9.98
N THR A 485 -4.61 19.95 8.69
CA THR A 485 -3.69 20.30 7.62
C THR A 485 -4.04 21.72 7.18
N ASP A 486 -3.13 22.66 7.45
CA ASP A 486 -3.36 24.06 7.11
C ASP A 486 -3.67 24.22 5.61
N ARG A 487 -4.68 25.03 5.31
CA ARG A 487 -5.10 25.36 3.94
C ARG A 487 -4.00 26.14 3.23
N ILE A 488 -3.62 25.70 2.04
CA ILE A 488 -2.96 26.55 1.04
C ILE A 488 -3.98 27.60 0.58
N TYR A 489 -3.76 28.84 1.02
CA TYR A 489 -4.61 30.03 0.97
C TYR A 489 -5.54 30.24 2.17
N THR A 490 -5.00 30.91 3.17
CA THR A 490 -5.76 31.81 4.05
C THR A 490 -5.28 33.25 3.80
N ASN A 491 -6.04 34.23 4.30
CA ASN A 491 -5.90 35.63 3.94
C ASN A 491 -4.48 36.21 4.20
N SER A 492 -4.21 37.38 3.63
CA SER A 492 -2.85 37.94 3.46
C SER A 492 -2.09 38.28 4.74
N THR A 493 -2.68 38.14 5.93
CA THR A 493 -2.29 38.91 7.13
C THR A 493 -1.78 38.11 8.32
N GLU A 494 -1.99 36.79 8.42
CA GLU A 494 -1.61 36.02 9.62
C GLU A 494 -0.73 34.80 9.31
N TYR A 495 0.31 34.58 10.11
CA TYR A 495 1.25 33.46 10.02
C TYR A 495 0.95 32.43 11.13
N TRP A 496 0.88 31.15 10.77
CA TRP A 496 0.60 30.05 11.70
C TRP A 496 1.63 28.94 11.55
N THR A 497 1.97 28.31 12.68
CA THR A 497 2.93 27.21 12.73
C THR A 497 2.30 25.95 12.16
N SER A 498 2.92 25.37 11.14
CA SER A 498 2.57 24.06 10.64
C SER A 498 3.61 23.05 11.11
N ARG A 499 3.15 21.86 11.48
CA ARG A 499 4.02 20.73 11.80
C ARG A 499 3.80 19.67 10.77
N GLU A 500 4.88 19.27 10.12
CA GLU A 500 4.90 17.97 9.50
C GLU A 500 4.76 16.89 10.57
N ARG A 501 3.85 15.94 10.37
CA ARG A 501 3.67 14.82 11.30
C ARG A 501 3.83 13.50 10.56
N TYR A 502 5.03 12.91 10.72
CA TYR A 502 5.41 11.61 10.15
C TYR A 502 5.61 11.65 8.63
N GLY A 503 6.49 12.55 8.20
CA GLY A 503 6.95 12.61 6.81
C GLY A 503 6.02 13.36 5.87
N ASP A 504 5.19 14.28 6.38
CA ASP A 504 4.25 15.10 5.59
C ASP A 504 4.86 15.63 4.29
N ARG A 505 4.23 15.25 3.17
CA ARG A 505 4.66 15.52 1.81
C ARG A 505 3.72 16.54 1.21
N TRP A 506 4.15 17.81 1.22
CA TRP A 506 3.38 18.95 0.72
C TRP A 506 3.36 19.01 -0.83
N ASP A 507 3.48 17.85 -1.50
CA ASP A 507 4.14 17.69 -2.80
C ASP A 507 3.28 17.97 -4.03
N ALA A 508 1.98 18.16 -3.88
CA ALA A 508 1.07 18.18 -5.02
C ALA A 508 0.86 19.61 -5.59
N TRP A 509 1.22 19.86 -6.87
CA TRP A 509 0.97 21.18 -7.47
C TRP A 509 -0.52 21.45 -7.70
N LYS A 510 -1.04 22.53 -7.10
CA LYS A 510 -2.34 23.09 -7.48
C LYS A 510 -2.15 24.32 -8.39
N ARG A 511 -2.39 24.17 -9.70
CA ARG A 511 -2.52 25.33 -10.60
C ARG A 511 -3.81 26.08 -10.28
N VAL A 512 -3.68 27.27 -9.68
CA VAL A 512 -4.80 28.23 -9.59
C VAL A 512 -4.85 29.02 -10.89
N LYS A 513 -5.97 28.91 -11.61
CA LYS A 513 -6.25 29.78 -12.75
C LYS A 513 -6.47 31.19 -12.21
N LYS A 514 -5.45 32.05 -12.22
CA LYS A 514 -5.64 33.48 -11.99
C LYS A 514 -6.41 34.05 -13.18
N THR A 515 -7.73 34.15 -13.06
CA THR A 515 -8.48 35.09 -13.89
C THR A 515 -8.01 36.49 -13.50
N ARG A 516 -7.13 37.07 -14.33
CA ARG A 516 -6.95 38.52 -14.33
C ARG A 516 -8.27 39.13 -14.79
N THR A 517 -9.10 39.55 -13.85
CA THR A 517 -10.06 40.62 -14.13
C THR A 517 -9.24 41.85 -14.49
N LYS A 518 -9.42 42.34 -15.72
CA LYS A 518 -8.87 43.62 -16.17
C LYS A 518 -9.53 44.77 -15.43
#